data_AF-A0A7W4I8A4-F1
#
_entry.id   AF-A0A7W4I8A4-F1
#
_cell.length_a   1.000
_cell.length_b   1.000
_cell.length_c   1.000
_cell.angle_alpha   90.00
_cell.angle_beta   90.00
_cell.angle_gamma   90.00
#
_symmetry.space_group_name_H-M   'P 1'
#
loop_
_entity.id
_entity.type
_entity.pdbx_description
1 polymer ?
#
loop_
_entity_poly.entity_id
_entity_poly.type
_entity_poly.pdbx_seq_one_letter_code
_entity_poly.pdbx_strand_id
1 'polypeptide(L)'
;MQTGSVHSDASQDILLSAGSGRQEDHAVSAQGRLHALLDEAVAYDAAAFDEDLPVDGGDLVEWFALWRLDARAALADRKGAR
;
A
#
# COMPACT_ATOMS: atom_id res chain seq x y z
N MET A 1 54.46 42.27 -20.32
CA MET A 1 53.11 42.86 -20.50
C MET A 1 52.11 41.83 -19.95
N GLN A 2 51.66 42.03 -18.70
CA GLN A 2 50.25 42.32 -18.32
C GLN A 2 49.27 41.18 -18.70
N THR A 3 48.96 40.26 -17.79
CA THR A 3 47.83 40.26 -16.80
C THR A 3 46.44 40.25 -17.43
N GLY A 4 45.69 39.17 -17.16
CA GLY A 4 44.27 39.05 -17.47
C GLY A 4 43.65 37.85 -16.74
N SER A 5 43.60 37.94 -15.41
CA SER A 5 42.85 37.07 -14.51
C SER A 5 41.39 37.55 -14.46
N VAL A 6 40.44 36.66 -14.76
CA VAL A 6 39.00 36.76 -14.45
C VAL A 6 38.47 35.34 -14.61
N HIS A 7 38.06 34.59 -13.59
CA HIS A 7 36.90 34.80 -12.70
C HIS A 7 37.27 34.14 -11.35
N SER A 8 37.35 34.86 -10.22
CA SER A 8 36.25 35.33 -9.36
C SER A 8 35.29 34.24 -8.89
N ASP A 9 35.67 33.65 -7.75
CA ASP A 9 34.84 33.36 -6.58
C ASP A 9 33.33 33.55 -6.74
N ALA A 10 32.63 32.42 -6.71
CA ALA A 10 31.31 32.33 -6.11
C ALA A 10 31.33 31.14 -5.13
N SER A 11 31.63 31.43 -3.87
CA SER A 11 30.64 31.34 -2.78
C SER A 11 29.31 30.69 -3.18
N GLN A 12 28.63 29.84 -2.44
CA GLN A 12 28.64 29.40 -1.05
C GLN A 12 27.46 28.39 -1.01
N ASP A 13 27.43 27.50 -0.03
CA ASP A 13 26.19 26.91 0.49
C ASP A 13 25.28 26.14 -0.49
N ILE A 14 25.63 24.88 -0.77
CA ILE A 14 24.58 23.86 -0.87
C ILE A 14 24.51 23.16 0.48
N LEU A 15 23.72 23.83 1.31
CA LEU A 15 23.16 23.40 2.57
C LEU A 15 22.68 21.95 2.56
N LEU A 16 22.92 21.30 3.71
CA LEU A 16 22.17 20.16 4.19
C LEU A 16 20.66 20.38 3.98
N SER A 17 20.06 19.61 3.08
CA SER A 17 18.65 19.21 3.14
C SER A 17 18.39 18.05 2.18
N ALA A 18 18.89 16.88 2.54
CA ALA A 18 18.22 15.62 2.20
C ALA A 18 17.71 14.98 3.50
N GLY A 19 16.99 15.77 4.29
CA GLY A 19 15.94 15.22 5.13
C GLY A 19 14.73 14.98 4.24
N SER A 20 14.34 13.73 4.05
CA SER A 20 12.99 13.25 3.74
C SER A 20 12.98 12.10 2.74
N GLY A 21 13.56 10.97 3.14
CA GLY A 21 13.08 9.64 2.77
C GLY A 21 12.64 8.91 4.04
N ARG A 22 11.92 9.62 4.90
CA ARG A 22 11.38 9.08 6.16
C ARG A 22 10.17 8.23 5.78
N GLN A 23 10.28 6.92 5.97
CA GLN A 23 9.16 5.96 6.05
C GLN A 23 8.29 5.84 4.79
N GLU A 24 8.69 4.98 3.86
CA GLU A 24 7.74 4.27 2.98
C GLU A 24 7.60 2.79 3.38
N ASP A 25 7.93 2.44 4.63
CA ASP A 25 7.30 1.29 5.30
C ASP A 25 5.98 1.75 5.92
N HIS A 26 5.12 2.39 5.10
CA HIS A 26 3.74 2.56 5.46
C HIS A 26 3.09 1.18 5.31
N ALA A 27 3.19 0.40 6.38
CA ALA A 27 2.30 -0.71 6.69
C ALA A 27 0.95 -0.43 6.04
N VAL A 28 0.54 -1.30 5.10
CA VAL A 28 -0.67 -1.12 4.28
C VAL A 28 -1.74 -0.49 5.16
N SER A 29 -2.11 0.75 4.81
CA SER A 29 -2.99 1.54 5.67
C SER A 29 -4.25 0.73 5.98
N ALA A 30 -4.87 0.91 7.15
CA ALA A 30 -6.06 0.13 7.50
C ALA A 30 -7.16 0.21 6.40
N GLN A 31 -7.21 1.35 5.71
CA GLN A 31 -8.04 1.52 4.51
C GLN A 31 -7.54 0.67 3.32
N GLY A 32 -6.25 0.72 2.99
CA GLY A 32 -5.68 -0.12 1.92
C GLY A 32 -5.89 -1.62 2.15
N ARG A 33 -5.79 -2.10 3.40
CA ARG A 33 -6.06 -3.50 3.75
C ARG A 33 -7.53 -3.87 3.54
N LEU A 34 -8.45 -2.98 3.91
CA LEU A 34 -9.87 -3.24 3.68
C LEU A 34 -10.21 -3.26 2.19
N HIS A 35 -9.63 -2.36 1.39
CA HIS A 35 -9.82 -2.37 -0.06
C HIS A 35 -9.30 -3.66 -0.69
N ALA A 36 -8.11 -4.12 -0.32
CA ALA A 36 -7.55 -5.38 -0.82
C ALA A 36 -8.47 -6.59 -0.53
N LEU A 37 -9.06 -6.66 0.67
CA LEU A 37 -10.01 -7.72 1.03
C LEU A 37 -11.32 -7.66 0.24
N LEU A 38 -11.75 -6.46 -0.16
CA LEU A 38 -12.94 -6.30 -1.01
C LEU A 38 -12.62 -6.73 -2.45
N ASP A 39 -11.46 -6.34 -2.97
CA ASP A 39 -11.01 -6.73 -4.32
C ASP A 39 -10.88 -8.27 -4.42
N GLU A 40 -10.35 -8.92 -3.38
CA GLU A 40 -10.29 -10.38 -3.30
C GLU A 40 -11.68 -11.02 -3.36
N ALA A 41 -12.65 -10.50 -2.59
CA ALA A 41 -14.01 -11.03 -2.58
C ALA A 41 -14.69 -10.89 -3.95
N VAL A 42 -14.49 -9.77 -4.64
CA VAL A 42 -15.01 -9.56 -6.01
C VAL A 42 -14.35 -10.52 -7.00
N ALA A 43 -13.03 -10.74 -6.89
CA ALA A 43 -12.33 -11.67 -7.75
C ALA A 43 -12.79 -13.12 -7.54
N TYR A 44 -13.03 -13.52 -6.28
CA TYR A 44 -13.58 -14.84 -5.98
C TYR A 44 -14.99 -15.00 -6.55
N ASP A 45 -15.86 -14.01 -6.38
CA ASP A 45 -17.24 -14.04 -6.89
C ASP A 45 -17.26 -14.22 -8.42
N ALA A 46 -16.48 -13.41 -9.15
CA ALA A 46 -16.34 -13.54 -10.59
C ALA A 46 -15.84 -14.93 -10.99
N ALA A 47 -14.77 -15.43 -10.36
CA ALA A 47 -14.20 -16.73 -10.69
C ALA A 47 -15.13 -17.91 -10.36
N ALA A 48 -15.90 -17.81 -9.28
CA ALA A 48 -16.77 -18.89 -8.83
C ALA A 48 -18.12 -18.91 -9.55
N PHE A 49 -18.66 -17.75 -9.95
CA PHE A 49 -20.04 -17.64 -10.40
C PHE A 49 -20.22 -17.11 -11.84
N ASP A 50 -19.19 -16.56 -12.51
CA ASP A 50 -19.36 -16.05 -13.89
C ASP A 50 -19.58 -17.15 -14.93
N GLU A 51 -19.06 -18.36 -14.71
CA GLU A 51 -19.11 -19.46 -15.69
C GLU A 51 -20.35 -20.37 -15.56
N ASP A 52 -21.32 -20.05 -14.70
CA ASP A 52 -22.50 -20.90 -14.38
C ASP A 52 -22.12 -22.36 -14.01
N LEU A 53 -20.89 -22.56 -13.53
CA LEU A 53 -20.37 -23.86 -13.14
C LEU A 53 -20.75 -24.20 -11.69
N PRO A 54 -20.89 -25.49 -11.35
CA PRO A 54 -21.07 -25.92 -9.97
C PRO A 54 -19.86 -25.49 -9.12
N VAL A 55 -20.15 -24.75 -8.04
CA VAL A 55 -19.15 -24.40 -7.02
C VAL A 55 -19.13 -25.49 -5.94
N ASP A 56 -17.93 -25.89 -5.51
CA ASP A 56 -17.79 -26.73 -4.34
C ASP A 56 -18.16 -25.94 -3.08
N GLY A 57 -19.25 -26.34 -2.42
CA GLY A 57 -19.71 -25.68 -1.21
C GLY A 57 -18.73 -25.77 -0.04
N GLY A 58 -17.87 -26.79 0.00
CA GLY A 58 -16.80 -26.92 0.99
C GLY A 58 -15.76 -25.81 0.81
N ASP A 59 -15.27 -25.64 -0.41
CA ASP A 59 -14.30 -24.61 -0.76
C ASP A 59 -14.85 -23.20 -0.51
N LEU A 60 -16.14 -22.98 -0.82
CA LEU A 60 -16.82 -21.72 -0.54
C LEU A 60 -16.85 -21.39 0.96
N VAL A 61 -17.21 -22.38 1.79
CA VAL A 61 -17.28 -22.19 3.24
C VAL A 61 -15.89 -21.98 3.85
N GLU A 62 -14.89 -22.73 3.38
CA GLU A 62 -13.51 -22.59 3.83
C GLU A 62 -12.96 -21.21 3.48
N TRP A 63 -13.09 -20.79 2.22
CA TRP A 63 -12.66 -19.46 1.76
C TRP A 63 -13.33 -18.34 2.58
N PHE A 64 -14.65 -18.40 2.73
CA PHE A 64 -15.39 -17.38 3.49
C PHE A 64 -14.97 -17.34 4.96
N ALA A 65 -14.69 -18.50 5.57
CA ALA A 65 -14.26 -18.56 6.96
C ALA A 65 -12.93 -17.84 7.19
N LEU A 66 -11.96 -18.01 6.28
CA LEU A 66 -10.66 -17.35 6.31
C LEU A 66 -10.80 -15.84 6.04
N TRP A 67 -11.45 -15.47 4.93
CA TRP A 67 -11.68 -14.08 4.54
C TRP A 67 -12.35 -13.27 5.67
N ARG A 68 -13.34 -13.86 6.35
CA ARG A 68 -14.05 -13.20 7.46
C ARG A 68 -13.13 -12.90 8.65
N LEU A 69 -12.14 -13.74 8.94
CA LEU A 69 -11.19 -13.50 10.02
C LEU A 69 -10.29 -12.31 9.69
N ASP A 70 -9.79 -12.24 8.46
CA ASP A 70 -8.93 -11.16 7.99
C ASP A 70 -9.70 -9.83 7.93
N ALA A 71 -10.95 -9.85 7.44
CA ALA A 71 -11.83 -8.69 7.47
C ALA A 71 -12.09 -8.18 8.89
N ARG A 72 -12.31 -9.09 9.85
CA ARG A 72 -12.49 -8.70 11.27
C ARG A 72 -11.23 -8.08 11.85
N ALA A 73 -10.05 -8.61 11.53
CA ALA A 73 -8.78 -8.05 11.97
C ALA A 73 -8.56 -6.64 11.39
N ALA A 74 -8.76 -6.47 10.08
CA ALA A 74 -8.63 -5.17 9.41
C ALA A 74 -9.60 -4.10 9.99
N LEU A 75 -10.83 -4.50 10.33
CA LEU A 75 -11.81 -3.61 10.95
C LEU A 75 -11.50 -3.27 12.42
N ALA A 76 -10.93 -4.21 13.18
CA ALA A 76 -10.51 -3.98 14.55
C ALA A 76 -9.35 -2.97 14.62
N ASP A 77 -8.34 -3.13 13.75
CA ASP A 77 -7.21 -2.21 13.63
C ASP A 77 -7.68 -0.78 13.34
N ARG A 78 -8.69 -0.63 12.48
CA ARG A 78 -9.30 0.68 12.17
C ARG A 78 -10.00 1.31 13.38
N LYS A 79 -10.62 0.50 14.26
CA LYS A 79 -11.28 1.02 15.48
C LYS A 79 -10.28 1.47 16.54
N GLY A 80 -9.12 0.84 16.63
CA GLY A 80 -8.06 1.21 17.58
C GLY A 80 -7.19 2.39 17.13
N ALA A 81 -7.15 2.69 15.83
CA ALA A 81 -6.40 3.81 15.26
C ALA A 81 -7.15 5.16 15.29
N ARG A 82 -8.21 5.28 16.09
CA ARG A 82 -9.16 6.40 16.07
C ARG A 82 -9.20 7.15 17.40
#